data_AF-A0A7Y3P9X2-F1
#
_entry.id   AF-A0A7Y3P9X2-F1
#
_cell.length_a   1.000
_cell.length_b   1.000
_cell.length_c   1.000
_cell.angle_alpha   90.00
_cell.angle_beta   90.00
_cell.angle_gamma   90.00
#
_symmetry.space_group_name_H-M   'P 1'
#
loop_
_entity.id
_entity.type
_entity.pdbx_description
1 polymer ?
#
loop_
_entity_poly.entity_id
_entity_poly.type
_entity_poly.pdbx_seq_one_letter_code
_entity_poly.pdbx_strand_id
1 'polypeptide(L)'
;APRAALYRELLRSETYLLTLDEPLAQGEVKRVTHADASFPVWADKDAELGGVWVPVFPARDRVREFVAARGLRAPRGKEFLWMGHMPGQVFSLLRGVRRFAGVRLYLDRESTVDLHWAEAAALAEGRLPADEPAVFELPVERLIIPAGARLSFGRLPPWPGEEKPRLLYMPEAGRIHPEDVRRLVRLPLGEGRHAWTPCRHFLQILRRLKALGADGAERFVETMLSAQISFEMYGEAEALCEWLLARGQETHGWLGLAAVYGRTRRYEDCAEICGRGAAKYPNERAFHVNGLRALIALGRRDEAARRALAATRLFPQDAVLEGLAQELAAAPSGVEAHG
;
A
#
# COMPACT_ATOMS: atom_id res chain seq x y z
N ALA A 1 -5.79 -11.27 -18.42
CA ALA A 1 -6.55 -10.69 -19.55
C ALA A 1 -6.39 -9.16 -19.51
N PRO A 2 -6.41 -8.47 -20.65
CA PRO A 2 -6.43 -7.00 -20.68
C PRO A 2 -7.58 -6.44 -19.83
N ARG A 3 -7.30 -5.41 -19.02
CA ARG A 3 -8.24 -4.74 -18.12
C ARG A 3 -8.54 -3.30 -18.50
N ALA A 4 -7.92 -2.78 -19.56
CA ALA A 4 -8.15 -1.41 -20.01
C ALA A 4 -9.65 -1.05 -20.15
N ALA A 5 -10.49 -1.97 -20.64
CA ALA A 5 -11.93 -1.75 -20.74
C ALA A 5 -12.60 -1.61 -19.36
N LEU A 6 -12.26 -2.49 -18.41
CA LEU A 6 -12.73 -2.43 -17.02
C LEU A 6 -12.33 -1.12 -16.36
N TYR A 7 -11.06 -0.71 -16.49
CA TYR A 7 -10.56 0.53 -15.90
C TYR A 7 -11.28 1.78 -16.44
N ARG A 8 -11.54 1.84 -17.75
CA ARG A 8 -12.31 2.94 -18.34
C ARG A 8 -13.74 2.97 -17.81
N GLU A 9 -14.36 1.81 -17.63
CA GLU A 9 -15.70 1.72 -17.07
C GLU A 9 -15.71 2.21 -15.62
N LEU A 10 -14.77 1.77 -14.79
CA LEU A 10 -14.66 2.21 -13.39
C LEU A 10 -14.47 3.72 -13.20
N LEU A 11 -13.90 4.41 -14.19
CA LEU A 11 -13.76 5.87 -14.18
C LEU A 11 -15.04 6.60 -14.62
N ARG A 12 -15.98 5.91 -15.28
CA ARG A 12 -17.19 6.49 -15.88
C ARG A 12 -18.46 6.11 -15.14
N SER A 13 -18.51 4.92 -14.52
CA SER A 13 -19.69 4.45 -13.81
C SER A 13 -19.70 4.95 -12.37
N GLU A 14 -20.90 5.12 -11.82
CA GLU A 14 -21.07 5.18 -10.39
C GLU A 14 -20.66 3.84 -9.77
N THR A 15 -19.94 3.90 -8.66
CA THR A 15 -19.70 2.73 -7.80
C THR A 15 -20.20 3.03 -6.39
N TYR A 16 -20.25 1.99 -5.57
CA TYR A 16 -20.84 2.04 -4.25
C TYR A 16 -19.90 1.37 -3.25
N LEU A 17 -19.80 1.97 -2.06
CA LEU A 17 -19.07 1.43 -0.94
C LEU A 17 -20.04 0.94 0.13
N LEU A 18 -19.63 -0.08 0.89
CA LEU A 18 -20.32 -0.51 2.09
C LEU A 18 -19.83 0.32 3.29
N THR A 19 -20.77 0.88 4.05
CA THR A 19 -20.51 1.62 5.28
C THR A 19 -21.40 1.10 6.40
N LEU A 20 -20.98 1.33 7.65
CA LEU A 20 -21.76 1.03 8.84
C LEU A 20 -22.06 2.34 9.55
N ASP A 21 -23.33 2.76 9.58
CA ASP A 21 -23.73 4.01 10.20
C ASP A 21 -25.15 3.98 10.78
N GLU A 22 -25.65 5.09 11.31
CA GLU A 22 -27.04 5.21 11.79
C GLU A 22 -28.03 5.00 10.63
N PRO A 23 -29.22 4.41 10.90
CA PRO A 23 -30.24 4.22 9.89
C PRO A 23 -30.61 5.54 9.20
N LEU A 24 -30.74 5.52 7.88
CA LEU A 24 -31.16 6.68 7.10
C LEU A 24 -32.68 6.89 7.22
N ALA A 25 -33.11 8.15 7.17
CA ALA A 25 -34.53 8.47 7.05
C ALA A 25 -35.07 8.03 5.66
N GLN A 26 -36.39 7.86 5.56
CA GLN A 26 -37.01 7.39 4.31
C GLN A 26 -36.74 8.37 3.15
N GLY A 27 -36.08 7.87 2.09
CA GLY A 27 -35.72 8.67 0.90
C GLY A 27 -34.36 9.37 0.97
N GLU A 28 -33.67 9.28 2.11
CA GLU A 28 -32.33 9.84 2.27
C GLU A 28 -31.27 8.99 1.55
N VAL A 29 -30.25 9.65 0.99
CA VAL A 29 -29.13 9.01 0.28
C VAL A 29 -27.83 9.54 0.85
N LYS A 30 -26.98 8.63 1.34
CA LYS A 30 -25.63 8.97 1.79
C LYS A 30 -24.70 9.14 0.59
N ARG A 31 -24.20 10.37 0.40
CA ARG A 31 -23.18 10.70 -0.60
C ARG A 31 -21.96 11.27 0.09
N VAL A 32 -20.77 10.88 -0.36
CA VAL A 32 -19.52 11.43 0.14
C VAL A 32 -18.70 11.98 -1.00
N THR A 33 -18.27 13.23 -0.85
CA THR A 33 -17.45 13.96 -1.82
C THR A 33 -16.00 14.13 -1.36
N HIS A 34 -15.71 13.91 -0.07
CA HIS A 34 -14.38 14.07 0.54
C HIS A 34 -14.14 12.98 1.59
N ALA A 35 -12.92 12.46 1.67
CA ALA A 35 -12.52 11.61 2.79
C ALA A 35 -12.13 12.52 3.95
N ASP A 36 -12.96 12.57 4.99
CA ASP A 36 -12.55 13.14 6.28
C ASP A 36 -11.99 12.03 7.19
N ALA A 37 -11.48 12.43 8.37
CA ALA A 37 -10.93 11.49 9.35
C ALA A 37 -11.93 10.44 9.86
N SER A 38 -13.23 10.58 9.52
CA SER A 38 -14.31 9.69 9.94
C SER A 38 -14.81 8.75 8.85
N PHE A 39 -14.22 8.76 7.64
CA PHE A 39 -14.69 7.99 6.48
C PHE A 39 -14.95 6.51 6.82
N PRO A 40 -16.21 6.12 7.14
CA PRO A 40 -16.47 4.85 7.77
C PRO A 40 -16.73 3.83 6.67
N VAL A 41 -15.68 3.17 6.20
CA VAL A 41 -15.80 2.16 5.13
C VAL A 41 -15.60 0.76 5.70
N TRP A 42 -16.44 -0.17 5.26
CA TRP A 42 -16.21 -1.59 5.54
C TRP A 42 -14.97 -2.04 4.79
N ALA A 43 -14.14 -2.87 5.42
CA ALA A 43 -12.99 -3.48 4.76
C ALA A 43 -12.78 -4.92 5.25
N ASP A 44 -12.41 -5.79 4.34
CA ASP A 44 -12.04 -7.17 4.64
C ASP A 44 -10.55 -7.22 4.99
N LYS A 45 -10.22 -7.77 6.16
CA LYS A 45 -8.83 -7.97 6.56
C LYS A 45 -8.24 -9.15 5.79
N ASP A 46 -7.07 -8.93 5.20
CA ASP A 46 -6.21 -9.99 4.69
C ASP A 46 -5.70 -10.83 5.86
N ALA A 47 -6.20 -12.06 5.97
CA ALA A 47 -5.84 -12.97 7.06
C ALA A 47 -4.36 -13.36 7.05
N GLU A 48 -3.70 -13.28 5.91
CA GLU A 48 -2.33 -13.73 5.73
C GLU A 48 -1.34 -12.58 5.92
N LEU A 49 -1.53 -11.45 5.24
CA LEU A 49 -0.55 -10.36 5.25
C LEU A 49 -0.99 -9.13 6.09
N GLY A 50 -2.26 -9.08 6.51
CA GLY A 50 -2.76 -8.06 7.44
C GLY A 50 -3.24 -6.75 6.83
N GLY A 51 -3.02 -6.52 5.54
CA GLY A 51 -3.61 -5.41 4.78
C GLY A 51 -5.14 -5.50 4.74
N VAL A 52 -5.82 -4.43 4.32
CA VAL A 52 -7.28 -4.40 4.20
C VAL A 52 -7.71 -4.16 2.75
N TRP A 53 -8.74 -4.91 2.36
CA TRP A 53 -9.35 -4.89 1.03
C TRP A 53 -10.73 -4.28 1.12
N VAL A 54 -10.95 -3.18 0.42
CA VAL A 54 -12.23 -2.47 0.45
C VAL A 54 -13.15 -3.03 -0.64
N PRO A 55 -14.33 -3.56 -0.29
CA PRO A 55 -15.30 -4.00 -1.29
C PRO A 55 -15.92 -2.79 -2.01
N VAL A 56 -15.90 -2.83 -3.34
CA VAL A 56 -16.53 -1.83 -4.22
C VAL A 56 -17.55 -2.54 -5.10
N PHE A 57 -18.70 -1.90 -5.31
CA PHE A 57 -19.84 -2.48 -6.01
C PHE A 57 -20.28 -1.60 -7.18
N PRO A 58 -20.68 -2.17 -8.33
CA PRO A 58 -21.18 -1.40 -9.47
C PRO A 58 -22.65 -0.96 -9.31
N ALA A 59 -23.38 -1.50 -8.34
CA ALA A 59 -24.78 -1.18 -8.11
C ALA A 59 -25.17 -1.28 -6.62
N ARG A 60 -26.19 -0.53 -6.21
CA ARG A 60 -26.70 -0.46 -4.83
C ARG A 60 -27.16 -1.80 -4.30
N ASP A 61 -27.94 -2.53 -5.10
CA ASP A 61 -28.51 -3.80 -4.68
C ASP A 61 -27.43 -4.86 -4.41
N ARG A 62 -26.27 -4.77 -5.09
CA ARG A 62 -25.13 -5.65 -4.82
C ARG A 62 -24.57 -5.50 -3.42
N VAL A 63 -24.64 -4.30 -2.83
CA VAL A 63 -24.24 -4.07 -1.43
C VAL A 63 -25.13 -4.88 -0.48
N ARG A 64 -26.45 -4.87 -0.72
CA ARG A 64 -27.42 -5.62 0.08
C ARG A 64 -27.25 -7.12 -0.07
N GLU A 65 -27.06 -7.58 -1.31
CA GLU A 65 -26.77 -9.00 -1.59
C GLU A 65 -25.50 -9.47 -0.89
N PHE A 66 -24.44 -8.64 -0.91
CA PHE A 66 -23.18 -8.95 -0.24
C PHE A 66 -23.37 -9.09 1.28
N VAL A 67 -24.08 -8.15 1.92
CA VAL A 67 -24.39 -8.20 3.35
C VAL A 67 -25.18 -9.46 3.70
N ALA A 68 -26.21 -9.77 2.92
CA ALA A 68 -27.06 -10.95 3.12
C ALA A 68 -26.30 -12.26 2.91
N ALA A 69 -25.53 -12.38 1.82
CA ALA A 69 -24.77 -13.59 1.50
C ALA A 69 -23.71 -13.93 2.56
N ARG A 70 -23.15 -12.91 3.22
CA ARG A 70 -22.17 -13.09 4.30
C ARG A 70 -22.80 -13.15 5.69
N GLY A 71 -24.13 -13.03 5.81
CA GLY A 71 -24.83 -13.04 7.09
C GLY A 71 -24.34 -11.96 8.05
N LEU A 72 -23.90 -10.81 7.53
CA LEU A 72 -23.35 -9.74 8.37
C LEU A 72 -24.46 -9.13 9.24
N ARG A 73 -24.15 -8.89 10.52
CA ARG A 73 -25.07 -8.26 11.47
C ARG A 73 -24.52 -6.93 11.93
N ALA A 74 -25.32 -5.88 11.82
CA ALA A 74 -24.94 -4.57 12.31
C ALA A 74 -25.00 -4.52 13.86
N PRO A 75 -24.10 -3.79 14.52
CA PRO A 75 -24.20 -3.49 15.94
C PRO A 75 -25.49 -2.73 16.27
N ARG A 76 -25.91 -2.78 17.55
CA ARG A 76 -27.13 -2.09 18.01
C ARG A 76 -27.08 -0.60 17.68
N GLY A 77 -28.13 -0.09 17.03
CA GLY A 77 -28.25 1.32 16.64
C GLY A 77 -27.52 1.70 15.34
N LYS A 78 -26.94 0.72 14.63
CA LYS A 78 -26.29 0.92 13.33
C LYS A 78 -26.91 0.00 12.29
N GLU A 79 -26.74 0.35 11.02
CA GLU A 79 -27.15 -0.40 9.85
C GLU A 79 -26.06 -0.40 8.77
N PHE A 80 -26.07 -1.44 7.95
CA PHE A 80 -25.24 -1.49 6.76
C PHE A 80 -25.88 -0.64 5.67
N LEU A 81 -25.17 0.38 5.23
CA LEU A 81 -25.60 1.30 4.20
C LEU A 81 -24.67 1.23 2.99
N TRP A 82 -25.19 1.69 1.86
CA TRP A 82 -24.44 1.91 0.65
C TRP A 82 -24.15 3.41 0.53
N MET A 83 -22.93 3.72 0.14
CA MET A 83 -22.45 5.09 0.01
C MET A 83 -22.07 5.30 -1.45
N GLY A 84 -22.75 6.25 -2.09
CA GLY A 84 -22.46 6.65 -3.46
C GLY A 84 -21.46 7.81 -3.50
N HIS A 85 -20.73 7.92 -4.61
CA HIS A 85 -19.81 9.02 -4.91
C HIS A 85 -19.83 9.26 -6.43
N MET A 86 -19.22 10.35 -6.90
CA MET A 86 -19.11 10.57 -8.35
C MET A 86 -18.22 9.49 -8.99
N PRO A 87 -18.39 9.21 -10.29
CA PRO A 87 -17.51 8.31 -11.03
C PRO A 87 -16.03 8.64 -10.84
N GLY A 88 -15.20 7.60 -10.67
CA GLY A 88 -13.76 7.72 -10.43
C GLY A 88 -13.34 8.25 -9.05
N GLN A 89 -14.20 8.94 -8.30
CA GLN A 89 -13.82 9.53 -7.00
C GLN A 89 -13.55 8.49 -5.90
N VAL A 90 -14.11 7.28 -6.02
CA VAL A 90 -13.92 6.19 -5.05
C VAL A 90 -12.45 5.96 -4.72
N PHE A 91 -11.59 5.95 -5.73
CA PHE A 91 -10.19 5.59 -5.55
C PHE A 91 -9.41 6.65 -4.79
N SER A 92 -9.78 7.93 -4.93
CA SER A 92 -9.22 9.02 -4.15
C SER A 92 -9.66 8.97 -2.69
N LEU A 93 -10.93 8.63 -2.43
CA LEU A 93 -11.47 8.49 -1.07
C LEU A 93 -10.75 7.38 -0.28
N LEU A 94 -10.43 6.27 -0.95
CA LEU A 94 -9.83 5.11 -0.30
C LEU A 94 -8.34 5.27 0.08
N ARG A 95 -7.66 6.31 -0.42
CA ARG A 95 -6.24 6.56 -0.08
C ARG A 95 -6.00 6.84 1.41
N GLY A 96 -7.02 7.36 2.10
CA GLY A 96 -6.96 7.63 3.54
C GLY A 96 -7.21 6.40 4.42
N VAL A 97 -7.59 5.25 3.83
CA VAL A 97 -7.89 4.05 4.60
C VAL A 97 -6.60 3.46 5.16
N ARG A 98 -6.56 3.27 6.49
CA ARG A 98 -5.45 2.64 7.19
C ARG A 98 -5.27 1.19 6.73
N ARG A 99 -4.03 0.76 6.52
CA ARG A 99 -3.66 -0.57 5.97
C ARG A 99 -4.24 -0.87 4.59
N PHE A 100 -4.59 0.13 3.79
CA PHE A 100 -5.23 -0.10 2.49
C PHE A 100 -4.32 -0.88 1.52
N ALA A 101 -4.68 -2.13 1.25
CA ALA A 101 -4.00 -3.01 0.30
C ALA A 101 -4.54 -2.85 -1.12
N GLY A 102 -5.85 -2.59 -1.23
CA GLY A 102 -6.52 -2.45 -2.51
C GLY A 102 -8.03 -2.52 -2.42
N VAL A 103 -8.65 -2.56 -3.59
CA VAL A 103 -10.09 -2.71 -3.80
C VAL A 103 -10.40 -4.13 -4.25
N ARG A 104 -11.48 -4.69 -3.73
CA ARG A 104 -12.11 -5.88 -4.32
C ARG A 104 -13.41 -5.47 -4.99
N LEU A 105 -13.43 -5.49 -6.31
CA LEU A 105 -14.61 -5.16 -7.10
C LEU A 105 -15.52 -6.37 -7.21
N TYR A 106 -16.73 -6.28 -6.66
CA TYR A 106 -17.75 -7.33 -6.73
C TYR A 106 -18.66 -7.08 -7.92
N LEU A 107 -18.37 -7.72 -9.05
CA LEU A 107 -19.14 -7.57 -10.29
C LEU A 107 -20.49 -8.29 -10.20
N ASP A 108 -20.48 -9.49 -9.65
CA ASP A 108 -21.66 -10.30 -9.34
C ASP A 108 -21.39 -11.19 -8.09
N ARG A 109 -22.23 -12.20 -7.86
CA ARG A 109 -22.12 -13.09 -6.67
C ARG A 109 -20.90 -14.01 -6.69
N GLU A 110 -20.37 -14.32 -7.86
CA GLU A 110 -19.29 -15.30 -8.07
C GLU A 110 -18.02 -14.67 -8.65
N SER A 111 -18.14 -13.46 -9.20
CA SER A 111 -17.06 -12.75 -9.90
C SER A 111 -16.55 -11.56 -9.10
N THR A 112 -15.29 -11.64 -8.69
CA THR A 112 -14.56 -10.53 -8.08
C THR A 112 -13.28 -10.21 -8.84
N VAL A 113 -12.92 -8.93 -8.90
CA VAL A 113 -11.64 -8.47 -9.42
C VAL A 113 -10.90 -7.70 -8.34
N ASP A 114 -9.67 -8.11 -8.03
CA ASP A 114 -8.81 -7.41 -7.10
C ASP A 114 -8.00 -6.33 -7.84
N LEU A 115 -8.02 -5.11 -7.30
CA LEU A 115 -7.24 -3.97 -7.74
C LEU A 115 -6.28 -3.58 -6.62
N HIS A 116 -4.99 -3.80 -6.81
CA HIS A 116 -3.99 -3.48 -5.80
C HIS A 116 -3.81 -1.96 -5.64
N TRP A 117 -3.13 -1.55 -4.57
CA TRP A 117 -2.85 -0.15 -4.26
C TRP A 117 -2.40 0.66 -5.48
N ALA A 118 -1.46 0.17 -6.29
CA ALA A 118 -0.92 0.91 -7.43
C ALA A 118 -1.97 1.15 -8.53
N GLU A 119 -2.86 0.17 -8.76
CA GLU A 119 -3.96 0.30 -9.71
C GLU A 119 -4.99 1.31 -9.19
N ALA A 120 -5.36 1.22 -7.92
CA ALA A 120 -6.24 2.19 -7.28
C ALA A 120 -5.64 3.60 -7.29
N ALA A 121 -4.33 3.75 -7.02
CA ALA A 121 -3.64 5.03 -7.05
C ALA A 121 -3.61 5.65 -8.45
N ALA A 122 -3.39 4.84 -9.50
CA ALA A 122 -3.45 5.32 -10.88
C ALA A 122 -4.88 5.79 -11.24
N LEU A 123 -5.90 5.02 -10.86
CA LEU A 123 -7.30 5.38 -11.11
C LEU A 123 -7.73 6.64 -10.34
N ALA A 124 -7.22 6.84 -9.12
CA ALA A 124 -7.44 8.08 -8.35
C ALA A 124 -6.89 9.33 -9.06
N GLU A 125 -5.87 9.16 -9.89
CA GLU A 125 -5.29 10.23 -10.72
C GLU A 125 -5.92 10.30 -12.12
N GLY A 126 -6.99 9.55 -12.38
CA GLY A 126 -7.64 9.48 -13.70
C GLY A 126 -6.81 8.76 -14.77
N ARG A 127 -5.76 8.04 -14.38
CA ARG A 127 -4.88 7.29 -15.28
C ARG A 127 -5.32 5.83 -15.37
N LEU A 128 -5.17 5.24 -16.56
CA LEU A 128 -5.41 3.81 -16.74
C LEU A 128 -4.17 3.03 -16.28
N PRO A 129 -4.32 2.05 -15.37
CA PRO A 129 -3.24 1.12 -15.05
C PRO A 129 -2.78 0.34 -16.29
N ALA A 130 -1.50 -0.06 -16.26
CA ALA A 130 -0.92 -0.90 -17.30
C ALA A 130 -1.56 -2.31 -17.33
N ASP A 131 -1.63 -2.90 -18.51
CA ASP A 131 -2.14 -4.27 -18.66
C ASP A 131 -1.05 -5.31 -18.34
N GLU A 132 0.21 -4.99 -18.65
CA GLU A 132 1.39 -5.78 -18.27
C GLU A 132 1.58 -5.92 -16.75
N PRO A 133 2.24 -6.99 -16.28
CA PRO A 133 2.57 -7.11 -14.88
C PRO A 133 3.55 -6.03 -14.42
N ALA A 134 3.32 -5.50 -13.23
CA ALA A 134 4.34 -4.72 -12.54
C ALA A 134 5.49 -5.64 -12.13
N VAL A 135 6.69 -5.35 -12.61
CA VAL A 135 7.90 -6.13 -12.34
C VAL A 135 8.79 -5.43 -11.34
N PHE A 136 9.31 -6.19 -10.39
CA PHE A 136 10.16 -5.71 -9.29
C PHE A 136 11.46 -6.49 -9.25
N GLU A 137 12.50 -5.83 -8.76
CA GLU A 137 13.76 -6.49 -8.42
C GLU A 137 13.73 -7.05 -7.00
N LEU A 138 14.55 -8.06 -6.77
CA LEU A 138 14.69 -8.67 -5.45
C LEU A 138 15.22 -7.61 -4.45
N PRO A 139 14.48 -7.30 -3.37
CA PRO A 139 14.86 -6.28 -2.39
C PRO A 139 15.89 -6.79 -1.37
N VAL A 140 16.44 -7.99 -1.60
CA VAL A 140 17.48 -8.63 -0.81
C VAL A 140 18.59 -9.12 -1.73
N GLU A 141 19.81 -9.18 -1.21
CA GLU A 141 20.99 -9.60 -1.99
C GLU A 141 20.81 -10.98 -2.61
N ARG A 142 20.26 -11.93 -1.84
CA ARG A 142 20.00 -13.29 -2.30
C ARG A 142 18.87 -13.93 -1.51
N LEU A 143 18.03 -14.70 -2.21
CA LEU A 143 17.11 -15.63 -1.58
C LEU A 143 17.78 -17.01 -1.51
N ILE A 144 18.03 -17.51 -0.30
CA ILE A 144 18.60 -18.85 -0.09
C ILE A 144 17.45 -19.84 0.05
N ILE A 145 17.32 -20.74 -0.92
CA ILE A 145 16.34 -21.82 -0.89
C ILE A 145 17.06 -23.10 -0.40
N PRO A 146 16.65 -23.71 0.72
CA PRO A 146 17.26 -24.92 1.26
C PRO A 146 17.27 -26.07 0.25
N ALA A 147 18.33 -26.88 0.29
CA ALA A 147 18.39 -28.11 -0.48
C ALA A 147 17.19 -29.01 -0.14
N GLY A 148 16.53 -29.54 -1.18
CA GLY A 148 15.33 -30.37 -1.04
C GLY A 148 14.00 -29.61 -1.04
N ALA A 149 14.00 -28.27 -0.99
CA ALA A 149 12.77 -27.50 -1.18
C ALA A 149 12.19 -27.75 -2.58
N ARG A 150 10.91 -28.09 -2.65
CA ARG A 150 10.22 -28.38 -3.92
C ARG A 150 9.93 -27.09 -4.67
N LEU A 151 10.58 -26.89 -5.80
CA LEU A 151 10.30 -25.80 -6.73
C LEU A 151 9.57 -26.34 -7.97
N SER A 152 8.58 -25.59 -8.42
CA SER A 152 7.82 -25.85 -9.64
C SER A 152 7.98 -24.66 -10.58
N PHE A 153 8.05 -24.94 -11.87
CA PHE A 153 8.18 -23.91 -12.89
C PHE A 153 6.98 -23.91 -13.84
N GLY A 154 6.38 -22.75 -14.02
CA GLY A 154 5.31 -22.50 -14.98
C GLY A 154 5.78 -21.61 -16.13
N ARG A 155 4.89 -21.41 -17.11
CA ARG A 155 5.06 -20.43 -18.19
C ARG A 155 4.12 -19.26 -17.94
N LEU A 156 4.59 -18.05 -18.18
CA LEU A 156 3.75 -16.86 -18.21
C LEU A 156 3.58 -16.37 -19.66
N PRO A 157 2.50 -15.62 -19.96
CA PRO A 157 2.43 -14.85 -21.20
C PRO A 157 3.61 -13.87 -21.29
N PRO A 158 4.19 -13.64 -22.48
CA PRO A 158 5.24 -12.65 -22.67
C PRO A 158 4.74 -11.21 -22.50
N TRP A 159 5.66 -10.29 -22.18
CA TRP A 159 5.41 -8.84 -22.13
C TRP A 159 6.63 -8.07 -22.65
N PRO A 160 6.52 -6.75 -22.93
CA PRO A 160 7.65 -5.97 -23.43
C PRO A 160 8.91 -6.12 -22.56
N GLY A 161 10.01 -6.57 -23.16
CA GLY A 161 11.27 -6.83 -22.46
C GLY A 161 11.45 -8.26 -21.92
N GLU A 162 10.44 -9.15 -22.05
CA GLU A 162 10.50 -10.52 -21.55
C GLU A 162 9.74 -11.49 -22.46
N GLU A 163 10.48 -12.21 -23.31
CA GLU A 163 9.90 -13.07 -24.36
C GLU A 163 9.47 -14.47 -23.86
N LYS A 164 10.16 -15.02 -22.84
CA LYS A 164 9.91 -16.38 -22.35
C LYS A 164 9.88 -16.42 -20.82
N PRO A 165 8.99 -15.65 -20.19
CA PRO A 165 8.96 -15.56 -18.74
C PRO A 165 8.61 -16.91 -18.11
N ARG A 166 9.43 -17.31 -17.13
CA ARG A 166 9.22 -18.51 -16.32
C ARG A 166 8.67 -18.12 -14.97
N LEU A 167 7.52 -18.70 -14.61
CA LEU A 167 6.99 -18.60 -13.26
C LEU A 167 7.75 -19.58 -12.36
N LEU A 168 8.21 -19.14 -11.20
CA LEU A 168 8.68 -19.98 -10.11
C LEU A 168 7.59 -20.01 -9.03
N TYR A 169 7.29 -21.22 -8.57
CA TYR A 169 6.32 -21.48 -7.51
C TYR A 169 6.89 -22.51 -6.52
N MET A 170 6.66 -22.30 -5.23
CA MET A 170 6.96 -23.25 -4.18
C MET A 170 5.65 -23.75 -3.54
N PRO A 171 5.17 -24.96 -3.90
CA PRO A 171 3.88 -25.48 -3.44
C PRO A 171 3.67 -25.46 -1.92
N GLU A 172 4.74 -25.69 -1.18
CA GLU A 172 4.71 -25.74 0.28
C GLU A 172 4.64 -24.36 0.95
N ALA A 173 4.85 -23.27 0.19
CA ALA A 173 4.80 -21.92 0.75
C ALA A 173 3.38 -21.39 0.88
N GLY A 174 2.50 -21.76 -0.05
CA GLY A 174 1.15 -21.22 -0.11
C GLY A 174 0.51 -21.35 -1.49
N ARG A 175 -0.63 -20.69 -1.66
CA ARG A 175 -1.40 -20.68 -2.90
C ARG A 175 -1.08 -19.43 -3.71
N ILE A 176 -1.15 -19.56 -5.03
CA ILE A 176 -1.14 -18.45 -5.98
C ILE A 176 -2.57 -18.22 -6.46
N HIS A 177 -3.02 -16.98 -6.43
CA HIS A 177 -4.23 -16.54 -7.10
C HIS A 177 -3.89 -16.00 -8.50
N PRO A 178 -4.80 -16.10 -9.48
CA PRO A 178 -4.58 -15.55 -10.82
C PRO A 178 -4.23 -14.06 -10.80
N GLU A 179 -4.73 -13.30 -9.83
CA GLU A 179 -4.46 -11.87 -9.65
C GLU A 179 -3.01 -11.58 -9.23
N ASP A 180 -2.37 -12.50 -8.50
CA ASP A 180 -1.03 -12.29 -7.97
C ASP A 180 0.01 -12.14 -9.10
N VAL A 181 -0.24 -12.71 -10.28
CA VAL A 181 0.70 -12.65 -11.42
C VAL A 181 0.78 -11.26 -12.05
N ARG A 182 -0.06 -10.30 -11.63
CA ARG A 182 0.04 -8.89 -12.03
C ARG A 182 1.18 -8.17 -11.32
N ARG A 183 1.78 -8.75 -10.27
CA ARG A 183 2.92 -8.19 -9.54
C ARG A 183 3.97 -9.27 -9.37
N LEU A 184 5.08 -9.15 -10.09
CA LEU A 184 6.12 -10.17 -10.15
C LEU A 184 7.44 -9.62 -9.62
N VAL A 185 8.14 -10.41 -8.82
CA VAL A 185 9.52 -10.12 -8.44
C VAL A 185 10.47 -11.08 -9.16
N ARG A 186 11.56 -10.52 -9.68
CA ARG A 186 12.63 -11.25 -10.36
C ARG A 186 13.47 -12.01 -9.34
N LEU A 187 13.63 -13.30 -9.57
CA LEU A 187 14.49 -14.19 -8.79
C LEU A 187 15.70 -14.61 -9.66
N PRO A 188 16.92 -14.20 -9.31
CA PRO A 188 18.12 -14.67 -10.01
C PRO A 188 18.34 -16.16 -9.72
N LEU A 189 18.53 -16.95 -10.77
CA LEU A 189 18.83 -18.38 -10.70
C LEU A 189 20.33 -18.69 -10.92
N GLY A 190 21.14 -17.67 -11.21
CA GLY A 190 22.55 -17.80 -11.59
C GLY A 190 22.77 -17.85 -13.11
N GLU A 191 24.01 -17.64 -13.55
CA GLU A 191 24.43 -17.72 -14.97
C GLU A 191 23.58 -16.83 -15.91
N GLY A 192 23.18 -15.64 -15.44
CA GLY A 192 22.33 -14.72 -16.20
C GLY A 192 20.88 -15.19 -16.38
N ARG A 193 20.47 -16.28 -15.72
CA ARG A 193 19.09 -16.79 -15.75
C ARG A 193 18.29 -16.22 -14.59
N HIS A 194 17.01 -15.98 -14.82
CA HIS A 194 16.05 -15.62 -13.79
C HIS A 194 14.71 -16.34 -13.97
N ALA A 195 13.91 -16.30 -12.91
CA ALA A 195 12.51 -16.63 -12.94
C ALA A 195 11.71 -15.53 -12.24
N TRP A 196 10.40 -15.54 -12.42
CA TRP A 196 9.46 -14.61 -11.82
C TRP A 196 8.62 -15.33 -10.79
N THR A 197 8.44 -14.74 -9.61
CA THR A 197 7.45 -15.21 -8.64
C THR A 197 6.47 -14.08 -8.35
N PRO A 198 5.18 -14.36 -8.09
CA PRO A 198 4.28 -13.33 -7.61
C PRO A 198 4.78 -12.73 -6.30
N CYS A 199 4.69 -11.41 -6.13
CA CYS A 199 5.19 -10.71 -4.94
C CYS A 199 4.57 -11.28 -3.66
N ARG A 200 3.26 -11.55 -3.66
CA ARG A 200 2.56 -12.20 -2.54
C ARG A 200 3.14 -13.59 -2.23
N HIS A 201 3.36 -14.40 -3.28
CA HIS A 201 3.94 -15.73 -3.13
C HIS A 201 5.40 -15.69 -2.67
N PHE A 202 6.16 -14.67 -3.03
CA PHE A 202 7.49 -14.44 -2.47
C PHE A 202 7.44 -14.23 -0.95
N LEU A 203 6.49 -13.46 -0.43
CA LEU A 203 6.33 -13.27 1.02
C LEU A 203 5.92 -14.59 1.72
N GLN A 204 5.12 -15.43 1.06
CA GLN A 204 4.85 -16.81 1.50
C GLN A 204 6.12 -17.66 1.56
N ILE A 205 6.97 -17.58 0.53
CA ILE A 205 8.27 -18.26 0.49
C ILE A 205 9.12 -17.81 1.68
N LEU A 206 9.27 -16.50 1.90
CA LEU A 206 10.03 -15.98 3.04
C LEU A 206 9.53 -16.53 4.39
N ARG A 207 8.21 -16.59 4.60
CA ARG A 207 7.62 -17.16 5.83
C ARG A 207 7.92 -18.64 5.98
N ARG A 208 7.83 -19.40 4.90
CA ARG A 208 8.15 -20.83 4.90
C ARG A 208 9.63 -21.05 5.21
N LEU A 209 10.53 -20.27 4.61
CA LEU A 209 11.96 -20.33 4.89
C LEU A 209 12.28 -20.01 6.34
N LYS A 210 11.63 -18.97 6.91
CA LYS A 210 11.74 -18.66 8.34
C LYS A 210 11.28 -19.82 9.22
N ALA A 211 10.17 -20.47 8.89
CA ALA A 211 9.66 -21.62 9.63
C ALA A 211 10.57 -22.84 9.56
N LEU A 212 11.34 -22.98 8.47
CA LEU A 212 12.35 -24.03 8.29
C LEU A 212 13.70 -23.71 8.95
N GLY A 213 13.85 -22.52 9.56
CA GLY A 213 15.11 -22.11 10.17
C GLY A 213 16.24 -21.85 9.17
N ALA A 214 15.91 -21.46 7.94
CA ALA A 214 16.92 -21.15 6.93
C ALA A 214 17.86 -20.01 7.38
N ASP A 215 19.14 -20.09 7.01
CA ASP A 215 20.15 -19.06 7.30
C ASP A 215 19.68 -17.66 6.87
N GLY A 216 19.94 -16.65 7.71
CA GLY A 216 19.46 -15.27 7.49
C GLY A 216 18.08 -14.96 8.10
N ALA A 217 17.45 -15.93 8.77
CA ALA A 217 16.18 -15.78 9.46
C ALA A 217 16.14 -14.70 10.57
N GLU A 218 17.28 -14.18 11.02
CA GLU A 218 17.38 -13.11 12.02
C GLU A 218 16.83 -11.78 11.49
N ARG A 219 17.06 -11.49 10.20
CA ARG A 219 16.59 -10.27 9.53
C ARG A 219 15.24 -10.43 8.85
N PHE A 220 14.51 -11.51 9.15
CA PHE A 220 13.26 -11.85 8.49
C PHE A 220 12.24 -10.71 8.46
N VAL A 221 12.07 -10.00 9.58
CA VAL A 221 11.11 -8.89 9.67
C VAL A 221 11.55 -7.71 8.81
N GLU A 222 12.84 -7.35 8.83
CA GLU A 222 13.40 -6.29 7.99
C GLU A 222 13.25 -6.62 6.50
N THR A 223 13.57 -7.86 6.12
CA THR A 223 13.40 -8.36 4.76
C THR A 223 11.94 -8.34 4.33
N MET A 224 11.03 -8.79 5.20
CA MET A 224 9.58 -8.78 4.93
C MET A 224 9.08 -7.35 4.70
N LEU A 225 9.44 -6.42 5.59
CA LEU A 225 9.01 -5.03 5.49
C LEU A 225 9.59 -4.33 4.25
N SER A 226 10.90 -4.52 4.00
CA SER A 226 11.57 -3.98 2.81
C SER A 226 10.94 -4.51 1.53
N ALA A 227 10.57 -5.80 1.50
CA ALA A 227 9.89 -6.41 0.37
C ALA A 227 8.48 -5.85 0.18
N GLN A 228 7.68 -5.76 1.24
CA GLN A 228 6.34 -5.18 1.15
C GLN A 228 6.38 -3.73 0.63
N ILE A 229 7.31 -2.92 1.12
CA ILE A 229 7.47 -1.53 0.66
C ILE A 229 7.94 -1.49 -0.80
N SER A 230 8.94 -2.28 -1.17
CA SER A 230 9.48 -2.32 -2.55
C SER A 230 8.47 -2.82 -3.57
N PHE A 231 7.59 -3.73 -3.16
CA PHE A 231 6.51 -4.25 -3.99
C PHE A 231 5.22 -3.44 -3.85
N GLU A 232 5.28 -2.25 -3.24
CA GLU A 232 4.14 -1.35 -3.02
C GLU A 232 2.91 -2.01 -2.36
N MET A 233 3.15 -3.01 -1.53
CA MET A 233 2.15 -3.68 -0.68
C MET A 233 2.00 -2.89 0.62
N TYR A 234 1.61 -1.61 0.48
CA TYR A 234 1.67 -0.64 1.57
C TYR A 234 0.69 -0.95 2.70
N GLY A 235 -0.47 -1.51 2.39
CA GLY A 235 -1.44 -1.91 3.41
C GLY A 235 -0.91 -3.01 4.33
N GLU A 236 -0.25 -4.00 3.73
CA GLU A 236 0.44 -5.08 4.41
C GLU A 236 1.68 -4.57 5.18
N ALA A 237 2.42 -3.62 4.61
CA ALA A 237 3.55 -2.97 5.28
C ALA A 237 3.11 -2.22 6.54
N GLU A 238 2.03 -1.43 6.47
CA GLU A 238 1.44 -0.77 7.65
C GLU A 238 1.05 -1.80 8.72
N ALA A 239 0.38 -2.88 8.33
CA ALA A 239 -0.03 -3.92 9.25
C ALA A 239 1.17 -4.56 9.98
N LEU A 240 2.28 -4.79 9.26
CA LEU A 240 3.52 -5.29 9.85
C LEU A 240 4.15 -4.25 10.78
N CYS A 241 4.22 -2.98 10.39
CA CYS A 241 4.74 -1.93 11.25
C CYS A 241 3.96 -1.81 12.56
N GLU A 242 2.63 -1.85 12.51
CA GLU A 242 1.80 -1.80 13.71
C GLU A 242 1.98 -3.04 14.60
N TRP A 243 2.18 -4.20 14.00
CA TRP A 243 2.54 -5.41 14.72
C TRP A 243 3.89 -5.27 15.45
N LEU A 244 4.85 -4.57 14.86
CA LEU A 244 6.14 -4.24 15.48
C LEU A 244 5.98 -3.29 16.66
N LEU A 245 5.17 -2.24 16.50
CA LEU A 245 4.86 -1.28 17.56
C LEU A 245 4.26 -2.00 18.79
N ALA A 246 3.31 -2.91 18.56
CA ALA A 246 2.67 -3.68 19.62
C ALA A 246 3.63 -4.64 20.36
N ARG A 247 4.84 -4.87 19.83
CA ARG A 247 5.89 -5.74 20.40
C ARG A 247 7.08 -4.98 20.95
N GLY A 248 6.95 -3.66 21.09
CA GLY A 248 8.01 -2.81 21.65
C GLY A 248 9.13 -2.48 20.66
N GLN A 249 9.02 -2.85 19.38
CA GLN A 249 9.95 -2.44 18.32
C GLN A 249 9.55 -1.08 17.75
N GLU A 250 9.42 -0.08 18.62
CA GLU A 250 8.75 1.17 18.30
C GLU A 250 9.47 1.96 17.19
N THR A 251 10.79 2.18 17.32
CA THR A 251 11.59 2.89 16.31
C THR A 251 11.46 2.26 14.93
N HIS A 252 11.59 0.93 14.83
CA HIS A 252 11.48 0.20 13.57
C HIS A 252 10.07 0.32 12.96
N GLY A 253 9.03 0.20 13.78
CA GLY A 253 7.65 0.38 13.33
C GLY A 253 7.38 1.80 12.83
N TRP A 254 7.83 2.83 13.54
CA TRP A 254 7.65 4.23 13.12
C TRP A 254 8.44 4.59 11.87
N LEU A 255 9.67 4.09 11.73
CA LEU A 255 10.46 4.28 10.51
C LEU A 255 9.78 3.64 9.29
N GLY A 256 9.26 2.42 9.45
CA GLY A 256 8.48 1.75 8.41
C GLY A 256 7.22 2.52 8.03
N LEU A 257 6.43 2.99 9.00
CA LEU A 257 5.25 3.81 8.76
C LEU A 257 5.59 5.13 8.05
N ALA A 258 6.63 5.84 8.48
CA ALA A 258 7.09 7.05 7.80
C ALA A 258 7.45 6.79 6.32
N ALA A 259 8.15 5.68 6.05
CA ALA A 259 8.50 5.27 4.70
C ALA A 259 7.27 4.92 3.83
N VAL A 260 6.24 4.33 4.42
CA VAL A 260 4.97 4.02 3.74
C VAL A 260 4.16 5.29 3.50
N TYR A 261 4.02 6.16 4.50
CA TYR A 261 3.27 7.42 4.39
C TYR A 261 3.87 8.36 3.34
N GLY A 262 5.21 8.48 3.31
CA GLY A 262 5.89 9.24 2.25
C GLY A 262 5.60 8.72 0.84
N ARG A 263 5.60 7.39 0.63
CA ARG A 263 5.32 6.77 -0.68
C ARG A 263 3.85 6.83 -1.08
N THR A 264 2.95 6.80 -0.10
CA THR A 264 1.49 6.88 -0.33
C THR A 264 0.97 8.33 -0.40
N ARG A 265 1.87 9.32 -0.25
CA ARG A 265 1.58 10.76 -0.18
C ARG A 265 0.66 11.18 0.96
N ARG A 266 0.68 10.44 2.07
CA ARG A 266 0.05 10.84 3.34
C ARG A 266 1.05 11.68 4.13
N TYR A 267 1.32 12.88 3.63
CA TYR A 267 2.43 13.68 4.14
C TYR A 267 2.16 14.25 5.54
N GLU A 268 0.90 14.52 5.88
CA GLU A 268 0.48 14.92 7.22
C GLU A 268 0.84 13.83 8.25
N ASP A 269 0.42 12.58 7.98
CA ASP A 269 0.74 11.43 8.84
C ASP A 269 2.25 11.20 8.94
N CYS A 270 2.96 11.36 7.82
CA CYS A 270 4.42 11.26 7.76
C CYS A 270 5.10 12.34 8.63
N ALA A 271 4.66 13.59 8.52
CA ALA A 271 5.23 14.70 9.28
C ALA A 271 4.97 14.57 10.79
N GLU A 272 3.78 14.09 11.18
CA GLU A 272 3.43 13.83 12.57
C GLU A 272 4.31 12.73 13.16
N ILE A 273 4.36 11.56 12.51
CA ILE A 273 5.11 10.41 13.05
C ILE A 273 6.60 10.70 13.08
N CYS A 274 7.15 11.40 12.08
CA CYS A 274 8.54 11.82 12.07
C CYS A 274 8.84 12.88 13.14
N GLY A 275 7.90 13.80 13.42
CA GLY A 275 8.05 14.76 14.51
C GLY A 275 8.14 14.08 15.87
N ARG A 276 7.23 13.13 16.13
CA ARG A 276 7.24 12.32 17.36
C ARG A 276 8.50 11.45 17.44
N GLY A 277 8.88 10.83 16.32
CA GLY A 277 10.08 10.02 16.19
C GLY A 277 11.35 10.82 16.47
N ALA A 278 11.52 12.00 15.86
CA ALA A 278 12.67 12.87 16.09
C ALA A 278 12.74 13.40 17.53
N ALA A 279 11.60 13.64 18.18
CA ALA A 279 11.57 14.06 19.59
C ALA A 279 12.01 12.93 20.53
N LYS A 280 11.58 11.70 20.27
CA LYS A 280 11.89 10.53 21.12
C LYS A 280 13.25 9.88 20.81
N TYR A 281 13.63 9.91 19.54
CA TYR A 281 14.84 9.30 18.98
C TYR A 281 15.64 10.36 18.20
N PRO A 282 16.22 11.37 18.87
CA PRO A 282 16.84 12.52 18.19
C PRO A 282 18.02 12.14 17.30
N ASN A 283 18.73 11.05 17.62
CA ASN A 283 19.85 10.54 16.85
C ASN A 283 19.43 9.62 15.69
N GLU A 284 18.14 9.35 15.52
CA GLU A 284 17.63 8.60 14.38
C GLU A 284 17.42 9.53 13.19
N ARG A 285 18.45 9.62 12.35
CA ARG A 285 18.53 10.46 11.16
C ARG A 285 17.30 10.34 10.27
N ALA A 286 16.75 9.13 10.09
CA ALA A 286 15.69 8.91 9.12
C ALA A 286 14.39 9.67 9.48
N PHE A 287 14.10 9.92 10.76
CA PHE A 287 12.96 10.76 11.14
C PHE A 287 13.12 12.21 10.70
N HIS A 288 14.33 12.77 10.78
CA HIS A 288 14.60 14.14 10.33
C HIS A 288 14.45 14.26 8.82
N VAL A 289 15.07 13.35 8.06
CA VAL A 289 15.01 13.37 6.59
C VAL A 289 13.58 13.17 6.09
N ASN A 290 12.86 12.16 6.60
CA ASN A 290 11.51 11.86 6.13
C ASN A 290 10.51 12.95 6.56
N GLY A 291 10.65 13.48 7.77
CA GLY A 291 9.82 14.58 8.26
C GLY A 291 10.03 15.87 7.46
N LEU A 292 11.26 16.20 7.09
CA LEU A 292 11.56 17.36 6.24
C LEU A 292 10.95 17.22 4.85
N ARG A 293 11.13 16.07 4.21
CA ARG A 293 10.53 15.80 2.89
C ARG A 293 9.01 15.91 2.93
N ALA A 294 8.37 15.41 4.00
CA ALA A 294 6.93 15.54 4.19
C ALA A 294 6.50 17.00 4.34
N LEU A 295 7.19 17.80 5.17
CA LEU A 295 6.89 19.22 5.35
C LEU A 295 7.08 20.04 4.07
N ILE A 296 8.11 19.73 3.28
CA ILE A 296 8.35 20.34 1.97
C ILE A 296 7.19 20.01 1.01
N ALA A 297 6.78 18.74 0.95
CA ALA A 297 5.67 18.31 0.10
C ALA A 297 4.33 18.95 0.51
N LEU A 298 4.14 19.26 1.79
CA LEU A 298 2.99 20.01 2.31
C LEU A 298 3.07 21.52 2.09
N GLY A 299 4.17 22.05 1.57
CA GLY A 299 4.40 23.49 1.46
C GLY A 299 4.65 24.21 2.78
N ARG A 300 4.84 23.49 3.90
CA ARG A 300 5.12 24.06 5.24
C ARG A 300 6.59 24.48 5.37
N ARG A 301 7.05 25.36 4.48
CA ARG A 301 8.48 25.71 4.30
C ARG A 301 9.11 26.30 5.56
N ASP A 302 8.44 27.20 6.27
CA ASP A 302 9.00 27.81 7.49
C ASP A 302 9.28 26.79 8.59
N GLU A 303 8.37 25.83 8.75
CA GLU A 303 8.56 24.74 9.70
C GLU A 303 9.66 23.80 9.25
N ALA A 304 9.70 23.46 7.95
CA ALA A 304 10.76 22.65 7.37
C ALA A 304 12.13 23.32 7.57
N ALA A 305 12.26 24.63 7.36
CA ALA A 305 13.51 25.38 7.52
C ALA A 305 14.01 25.35 8.97
N ARG A 306 13.12 25.57 9.94
CA ARG A 306 13.47 25.45 11.37
C ARG A 306 13.95 24.05 11.73
N ARG A 307 13.26 23.01 11.24
CA ARG A 307 13.64 21.62 11.49
C ARG A 307 14.95 21.25 10.78
N ALA A 308 15.19 21.78 9.58
CA ALA A 308 16.40 21.50 8.81
C ALA A 308 17.63 22.07 9.52
N LEU A 309 17.54 23.30 10.02
CA LEU A 309 18.61 23.92 10.82
C LEU A 309 18.90 23.15 12.11
N ALA A 310 17.87 22.62 12.77
CA ALA A 310 18.06 21.78 13.97
C ALA A 310 18.72 20.44 13.60
N ALA A 311 18.27 19.81 12.51
CA ALA A 311 18.79 18.52 12.06
C ALA A 311 20.25 18.60 11.59
N THR A 312 20.65 19.65 10.85
CA THR A 312 22.05 19.81 10.39
C THR A 312 23.03 20.07 11.53
N ARG A 313 22.55 20.62 12.66
CA ARG A 313 23.36 20.72 13.90
C ARG A 313 23.54 19.37 14.58
N LEU A 314 22.54 18.50 14.53
CA LEU A 314 22.58 17.15 15.11
C LEU A 314 23.40 16.17 14.25
N PHE A 315 23.34 16.32 12.93
CA PHE A 315 24.05 15.49 11.95
C PHE A 315 24.93 16.38 11.07
N PRO A 316 26.05 16.90 11.61
CA PRO A 316 26.98 17.69 10.81
C PRO A 316 27.52 16.83 9.66
N GLN A 317 27.68 17.42 8.46
CA GLN A 317 28.18 16.76 7.25
C GLN A 317 27.21 15.75 6.61
N ASP A 318 25.95 15.71 7.05
CA ASP A 318 24.95 14.90 6.36
C ASP A 318 24.51 15.57 5.06
N ALA A 319 25.04 15.08 3.94
CA ALA A 319 24.79 15.65 2.62
C ALA A 319 23.30 15.75 2.24
N VAL A 320 22.44 14.84 2.71
CA VAL A 320 21.00 14.90 2.40
C VAL A 320 20.33 16.01 3.21
N LEU A 321 20.63 16.13 4.50
CA LEU A 321 20.07 17.19 5.34
C LEU A 321 20.60 18.56 4.91
N GLU A 322 21.87 18.66 4.53
CA GLU A 322 22.45 19.87 3.97
C GLU A 322 21.79 20.26 2.64
N GLY A 323 21.59 19.30 1.74
CA GLY A 323 20.88 19.53 0.47
C GLY A 323 19.44 20.01 0.69
N LEU A 324 18.69 19.39 1.61
CA LEU A 324 17.33 19.81 1.96
C LEU A 324 17.31 21.21 2.60
N ALA A 325 18.29 21.55 3.43
CA ALA A 325 18.40 22.88 4.02
C ALA A 325 18.70 23.96 2.96
N GLN A 326 19.56 23.66 1.99
CA GLN A 326 19.87 24.56 0.87
C GLN A 326 18.66 24.77 -0.04
N GLU A 327 17.88 23.72 -0.35
CA GLU A 327 16.64 23.83 -1.12
C GLU A 327 15.63 24.77 -0.46
N LEU A 328 15.51 24.69 0.87
CA LEU A 328 14.64 25.55 1.66
C LEU A 328 15.11 27.01 1.70
N ALA A 329 16.43 27.25 1.65
CA ALA A 329 17.01 28.60 1.62
C ALA A 329 16.97 29.25 0.23
N ALA A 330 17.00 28.47 -0.85
CA ALA A 330 17.05 28.96 -2.22
C ALA A 330 15.67 29.35 -2.81
N ALA A 331 14.57 28.92 -2.21
CA ALA A 331 13.23 29.26 -2.68
C ALA A 331 12.76 30.59 -2.05
N PRO A 332 12.48 31.64 -2.85
CA PRO A 332 11.95 32.89 -2.30
C PRO A 332 10.60 32.63 -1.61
N SER A 333 10.41 33.23 -0.44
CA SER A 333 9.12 33.30 0.25
C SER A 333 8.12 34.03 -0.65
N GLY A 334 7.28 33.27 -1.36
CA GLY A 334 6.20 33.82 -2.17
C GLY A 334 5.16 34.53 -1.31
N VAL A 335 5.38 35.82 -1.07
CA VAL A 335 4.31 36.78 -0.79
C VAL A 335 3.86 37.29 -2.16
N GLU A 336 2.90 36.60 -2.77
CA GLU A 336 1.99 37.26 -3.71
C GLU A 336 0.67 37.47 -2.98
N ALA A 337 0.57 38.63 -2.34
CA ALA A 337 -0.70 39.26 -2.09
C ALA A 337 -1.23 39.76 -3.45
N HIS A 338 -2.25 39.09 -3.98
CA HIS A 338 -3.17 39.70 -4.94
C HIS A 338 -4.40 40.14 -4.12
N GLY A 339 -4.80 41.41 -4.06
CA GLY A 339 -4.77 42.42 -5.11
C GLY A 339 -6.11 42.40 -5.80
#